data_AF-B1AWH1-F1
#
_entry.id   AF-B1AWH1-F1
#
_cell.length_a   1.000
_cell.length_b   1.000
_cell.length_c   1.000
_cell.angle_alpha   90.00
_cell.angle_beta   90.00
_cell.angle_gamma   90.00
#
_symmetry.space_group_name_H-M   'P 1'
#
loop_
_entity.id
_entity.type
_entity.pdbx_description
1 polymer ?
#
loop_
_entity_poly.entity_id
_entity_poly.type
_entity_poly.pdbx_seq_one_letter_code
_entity_poly.pdbx_strand_id
1 'polypeptide(L)'
;MPSSTSPDEEDGLETCVLKVFDLDLKESNLVNPSNSLKAELDGSTKKKYSFAKKKAFALLVKTKQVPAPSYEFKGKRWRCCQQLFADQISIHRHVATQHAEDVYQQTASLLKQLTAALSASQSLTPTDK
;
A
#
# COMPACT_ATOMS: atom_id res chain seq x y z
N MET A 1 16.54 72.29 -1.96
CA MET A 1 16.12 71.74 -3.27
C MET A 1 14.70 71.20 -3.13
N PRO A 2 13.85 71.32 -4.17
CA PRO A 2 12.41 71.07 -4.10
C PRO A 2 12.05 69.58 -4.20
N SER A 3 10.89 69.26 -3.63
CA SER A 3 10.10 68.03 -3.79
C SER A 3 9.55 67.85 -5.20
N SER A 4 9.19 66.61 -5.58
CA SER A 4 8.03 66.18 -6.40
C SER A 4 8.28 64.76 -6.92
N THR A 5 7.58 63.75 -6.40
CA THR A 5 6.33 63.14 -6.92
C THR A 5 6.41 62.61 -8.35
N SER A 6 6.25 61.29 -8.50
CA SER A 6 5.22 60.68 -9.37
C SER A 6 5.17 59.16 -9.12
N PRO A 7 4.02 58.62 -8.70
CA PRO A 7 3.64 57.24 -8.96
C PRO A 7 3.00 57.14 -10.36
N ASP A 8 3.32 56.08 -11.09
CA ASP A 8 2.71 55.69 -12.36
C ASP A 8 2.15 54.28 -12.09
N GLU A 9 0.90 54.12 -11.65
CA GLU A 9 -0.38 54.23 -12.37
C GLU A 9 -0.57 53.08 -13.38
N GLU A 10 -1.58 52.24 -13.09
CA GLU A 10 -2.38 51.38 -14.00
C GLU A 10 -1.64 50.28 -14.80
N ASP A 11 -2.19 49.16 -15.23
CA ASP A 11 -3.48 48.49 -15.19
C ASP A 11 -3.14 47.03 -15.57
N GLY A 12 -3.88 46.06 -15.04
CA GLY A 12 -3.56 44.64 -15.30
C GLY A 12 -4.41 43.71 -14.47
N LEU A 13 -5.73 43.87 -14.57
CA LEU A 13 -6.69 42.87 -14.14
C LEU A 13 -6.49 41.58 -14.93
N GLU A 14 -5.67 40.68 -14.41
CA GLU A 14 -5.82 39.26 -14.70
C GLU A 14 -5.41 38.46 -13.47
N THR A 15 -6.39 38.27 -12.60
CA THR A 15 -6.52 37.01 -11.87
C THR A 15 -6.44 35.89 -12.89
N CYS A 16 -5.22 35.40 -13.12
CA CYS A 16 -4.98 34.17 -13.85
C CYS A 16 -5.63 33.05 -13.05
N VAL A 17 -6.93 32.87 -13.32
CA VAL A 17 -7.62 31.60 -13.22
C VAL A 17 -6.77 30.66 -14.05
N LEU A 18 -5.82 29.99 -13.40
CA LEU A 18 -5.19 28.82 -13.96
C LEU A 18 -6.33 27.82 -14.07
N LYS A 19 -6.91 27.84 -15.27
CA LYS A 19 -7.88 26.90 -15.79
C LYS A 19 -7.20 25.55 -15.65
N VAL A 20 -7.45 24.91 -14.52
CA VAL A 20 -7.18 23.50 -14.30
C VAL A 20 -7.77 22.82 -15.51
N PHE A 21 -6.91 22.21 -16.31
CA PHE A 21 -7.37 21.34 -17.36
C PHE A 21 -8.33 20.37 -16.69
N ASP A 22 -9.60 20.44 -17.10
CA ASP A 22 -10.57 19.37 -16.92
C ASP A 22 -10.03 18.20 -17.75
N LEU A 23 -9.00 17.55 -17.21
CA LEU A 23 -8.80 16.15 -17.45
C LEU A 23 -10.00 15.52 -16.77
N ASP A 24 -11.03 15.27 -17.57
CA ASP A 24 -11.86 14.08 -17.46
C ASP A 24 -10.90 12.88 -17.44
N LEU A 25 -10.23 12.70 -16.29
CA LEU A 25 -9.78 11.42 -15.86
C LEU A 25 -11.07 10.74 -15.48
N LYS A 26 -11.79 10.28 -16.51
CA LYS A 26 -12.81 9.26 -16.46
C LYS A 26 -12.46 8.43 -15.25
N GLU A 27 -13.29 8.59 -14.23
CA GLU A 27 -13.22 8.00 -12.92
C GLU A 27 -13.18 6.50 -13.13
N SER A 28 -11.99 6.05 -13.51
CA SER A 28 -11.58 4.68 -13.62
C SER A 28 -11.38 4.38 -12.17
N ASN A 29 -12.52 4.16 -11.51
CA ASN A 29 -12.71 3.69 -10.18
C ASN A 29 -11.47 2.90 -9.79
N LEU A 30 -10.44 3.60 -9.29
CA LEU A 30 -9.35 3.03 -8.54
C LEU A 30 -9.99 2.75 -7.19
N VAL A 31 -11.02 1.90 -7.23
CA VAL A 31 -11.49 1.12 -6.12
C VAL A 31 -10.26 0.33 -5.79
N ASN A 32 -9.45 0.92 -4.93
CA ASN A 32 -8.34 0.26 -4.28
C ASN A 32 -8.93 -1.08 -3.87
N PRO A 33 -8.52 -2.21 -4.46
CA PRO A 33 -9.21 -3.48 -4.25
C PRO A 33 -9.26 -3.81 -2.75
N SER A 34 -8.28 -3.28 -2.00
CA SER A 34 -8.25 -3.35 -0.54
C SER A 34 -9.37 -2.61 0.20
N ASN A 35 -10.14 -1.71 -0.41
CA ASN A 35 -11.32 -1.06 0.18
C ASN A 35 -12.58 -1.91 0.00
N SER A 36 -12.74 -2.60 -1.13
CA SER A 36 -13.90 -3.47 -1.39
C SER A 36 -13.93 -4.64 -0.39
N LEU A 37 -12.82 -5.37 -0.18
CA LEU A 37 -12.79 -6.42 0.85
C LEU A 37 -12.94 -5.91 2.29
N LYS A 38 -12.54 -4.66 2.56
CA LYS A 38 -12.74 -4.08 3.89
C LYS A 38 -14.21 -3.73 4.14
N ALA A 39 -14.97 -3.39 3.11
CA ALA A 39 -16.38 -3.04 3.21
C ALA A 39 -17.26 -4.27 3.44
N GLU A 40 -16.81 -5.46 3.03
CA GLU A 40 -17.57 -6.71 3.14
C GLU A 40 -17.39 -7.46 4.48
N LEU A 41 -16.66 -6.88 5.45
CA LEU A 41 -16.17 -7.61 6.63
C LEU A 41 -16.51 -6.87 7.94
N ASP A 42 -17.27 -7.55 8.82
CA ASP A 42 -17.74 -7.08 10.14
C ASP A 42 -16.58 -6.58 11.06
N GLY A 43 -16.88 -5.83 12.12
CA GLY A 43 -15.89 -5.13 12.97
C GLY A 43 -14.83 -6.05 13.61
N SER A 44 -15.17 -7.31 13.92
CA SER A 44 -14.19 -8.32 14.38
C SER A 44 -13.28 -8.81 13.25
N THR A 45 -13.81 -8.87 12.03
CA THR A 45 -13.12 -9.28 10.80
C THR A 45 -12.24 -8.18 10.22
N LYS A 46 -12.49 -6.89 10.51
CA LYS A 46 -11.58 -5.78 10.19
C LYS A 46 -10.21 -5.91 10.88
N LYS A 47 -10.18 -6.40 12.13
CA LYS A 47 -8.94 -6.74 12.84
C LYS A 47 -8.23 -7.94 12.17
N LYS A 48 -8.99 -8.97 11.78
CA LYS A 48 -8.47 -10.15 11.05
C LYS A 48 -7.88 -9.76 9.70
N TYR A 49 -8.53 -8.85 8.96
CA TYR A 49 -8.04 -8.32 7.68
C TYR A 49 -6.71 -7.59 7.84
N SER A 50 -6.62 -6.69 8.82
CA SER A 50 -5.39 -5.90 9.05
C SER A 50 -4.22 -6.80 9.41
N PHE A 51 -4.46 -7.82 10.24
CA PHE A 51 -3.48 -8.86 10.54
C PHE A 51 -3.06 -9.64 9.29
N ALA A 52 -4.03 -10.16 8.53
CA ALA A 52 -3.79 -10.92 7.31
C ALA A 52 -3.01 -10.09 6.27
N LYS A 53 -3.35 -8.81 6.10
CA LYS A 53 -2.66 -7.88 5.21
C LYS A 53 -1.22 -7.66 5.62
N LYS A 54 -0.97 -7.40 6.92
CA LYS A 54 0.39 -7.21 7.43
C LYS A 54 1.22 -8.49 7.28
N LYS A 55 0.61 -9.66 7.48
CA LYS A 55 1.23 -10.97 7.28
C LYS A 55 1.56 -11.23 5.80
N ALA A 56 0.62 -11.01 4.89
CA ALA A 56 0.82 -11.14 3.44
C ALA A 56 1.97 -10.24 2.96
N PHE A 57 1.98 -8.97 3.37
CA PHE A 57 3.04 -8.04 3.03
C PHE A 57 4.42 -8.51 3.53
N ALA A 58 4.51 -8.89 4.80
CA ALA A 58 5.77 -9.36 5.38
C ALA A 58 6.27 -10.64 4.70
N LEU A 59 5.37 -11.56 4.36
CA LEU A 59 5.71 -12.78 3.62
C LEU A 59 6.24 -12.44 2.23
N LEU A 60 5.57 -11.55 1.50
CA LEU A 60 6.01 -11.15 0.17
C LEU A 60 7.38 -10.48 0.20
N VAL A 61 7.64 -9.56 1.14
CA VAL A 61 8.98 -8.97 1.31
C VAL A 61 10.01 -10.06 1.63
N LYS A 62 9.67 -11.03 2.47
CA LYS A 62 10.57 -12.13 2.85
C LYS A 62 10.91 -13.05 1.68
N THR A 63 9.95 -13.36 0.80
CA THR A 63 10.22 -14.21 -0.38
C THR A 63 11.13 -13.53 -1.41
N LYS A 64 11.15 -12.20 -1.44
CA LYS A 64 12.08 -11.43 -2.29
C LYS A 64 13.48 -11.30 -1.68
N GLN A 65 13.69 -11.77 -0.45
CA GLN A 65 14.99 -11.71 0.20
C GLN A 65 15.96 -12.67 -0.50
N VAL A 66 17.13 -12.17 -0.87
CA VAL A 66 18.20 -12.98 -1.46
C VAL A 66 19.26 -13.30 -0.41
N PRO A 67 19.85 -14.51 -0.43
CA PRO A 67 21.02 -14.81 0.38
C PRO A 67 22.15 -13.84 0.04
N ALA A 68 22.76 -13.24 1.05
CA ALA A 68 23.96 -12.44 0.85
C ALA A 68 25.13 -13.39 0.51
N PRO A 69 25.93 -13.10 -0.53
CA PRO A 69 27.20 -13.81 -0.72
C PRO A 69 28.08 -13.52 0.51
N SER A 70 28.57 -14.59 1.13
CA SER A 70 29.30 -14.55 2.38
C SER A 70 30.61 -13.76 2.31
N TYR A 71 31.06 -13.37 3.51
CA TYR A 71 32.32 -12.74 3.93
C TYR A 71 32.27 -11.23 4.21
N GLU A 72 31.81 -10.35 3.31
CA GLU A 72 31.98 -8.90 3.55
C GLU A 72 30.71 -8.12 3.89
N PHE A 73 29.51 -8.69 3.69
CA PHE A 73 28.26 -7.97 3.91
C PHE A 73 27.26 -8.77 4.75
N LYS A 74 27.23 -8.52 6.07
CA LYS A 74 26.23 -9.06 7.03
C LYS A 74 24.86 -8.34 6.91
N GLY A 75 24.42 -8.01 5.69
CA GLY A 75 23.16 -7.31 5.44
C GLY A 75 22.18 -8.16 4.65
N LYS A 76 20.89 -8.07 4.99
CA LYS A 76 19.82 -8.63 4.16
C LYS A 76 19.77 -7.85 2.85
N ARG A 77 19.62 -8.54 1.72
CA ARG A 77 19.37 -7.93 0.42
C ARG A 77 18.09 -8.51 -0.17
N TRP A 78 17.46 -7.77 -1.07
CA TRP A 78 16.26 -8.21 -1.76
C TRP A 78 16.40 -8.04 -3.27
N ARG A 79 15.72 -8.90 -4.03
CA ARG A 79 15.59 -8.80 -5.48
C ARG A 79 14.12 -8.90 -5.87
N CYS A 80 13.62 -7.90 -6.58
CA CYS A 80 12.24 -7.89 -7.07
C CYS A 80 12.18 -7.14 -8.41
N CYS A 81 11.39 -7.61 -9.37
CA CYS A 81 11.24 -6.97 -10.69
C CYS A 81 12.58 -6.61 -11.37
N GLN A 82 13.57 -7.50 -11.24
CA GLN A 82 14.95 -7.31 -11.74
C GLN A 82 15.76 -6.19 -11.03
N GLN A 83 15.17 -5.52 -10.04
CA GLN A 83 15.83 -4.51 -9.21
C GLN A 83 16.41 -5.16 -7.95
N LEU A 84 17.57 -4.67 -7.51
CA LEU A 84 18.20 -5.04 -6.23
C LEU A 84 17.96 -3.94 -5.19
N PHE A 85 17.61 -4.35 -3.98
CA PHE A 85 17.36 -3.46 -2.85
C PHE A 85 18.33 -3.80 -1.71
N ALA A 86 19.06 -2.80 -1.25
CA ALA A 86 19.97 -2.90 -0.10
C ALA A 86 19.24 -2.65 1.23
N ASP A 87 18.15 -1.88 1.20
CA ASP A 87 17.46 -1.40 2.40
C ASP A 87 16.03 -1.93 2.50
N GLN A 88 15.59 -2.15 3.73
CA GLN A 88 14.24 -2.62 4.00
C GLN A 88 13.17 -1.59 3.57
N ILE A 89 13.45 -0.30 3.70
CA ILE A 89 12.51 0.77 3.35
C ILE A 89 12.23 0.79 1.84
N SER A 90 13.26 0.59 1.02
CA SER A 90 13.13 0.65 -0.45
C SER A 90 12.33 -0.55 -0.98
N ILE A 91 12.60 -1.76 -0.50
CA ILE A 91 11.78 -2.94 -0.85
C ILE A 91 10.35 -2.83 -0.32
N HIS A 92 10.14 -2.29 0.89
CA HIS A 92 8.78 -2.08 1.42
C HIS A 92 7.95 -1.16 0.52
N ARG A 93 8.54 -0.03 0.09
CA ARG A 93 7.89 0.90 -0.82
C ARG A 93 7.57 0.24 -2.16
N HIS A 94 8.55 -0.47 -2.73
CA HIS A 94 8.36 -1.19 -4.00
C HIS A 94 7.22 -2.21 -3.91
N VAL A 95 7.17 -3.03 -2.86
CA VAL A 95 6.10 -4.01 -2.68
C VAL A 95 4.75 -3.34 -2.50
N ALA A 96 4.70 -2.22 -1.75
CA ALA A 96 3.46 -1.49 -1.53
C ALA A 96 2.89 -0.87 -2.82
N THR A 97 3.73 -0.46 -3.77
CA THR A 97 3.28 0.17 -5.01
C THR A 97 3.13 -0.83 -6.16
N GLN A 98 4.12 -1.70 -6.38
CA GLN A 98 4.17 -2.58 -7.56
C GLN A 98 3.44 -3.91 -7.34
N HIS A 99 3.28 -4.34 -6.09
CA HIS A 99 2.69 -5.62 -5.75
C HIS A 99 1.44 -5.48 -4.85
N ALA A 100 0.73 -4.36 -4.99
CA ALA A 100 -0.50 -4.12 -4.23
C ALA A 100 -1.55 -5.22 -4.44
N GLU A 101 -1.69 -5.69 -5.68
CA GLU A 101 -2.61 -6.77 -6.03
C GLU A 101 -2.18 -8.12 -5.46
N ASP A 102 -0.90 -8.48 -5.56
CA ASP A 102 -0.39 -9.72 -4.97
C ASP A 102 -0.61 -9.76 -3.45
N VAL A 103 -0.36 -8.63 -2.77
CA VAL A 103 -0.63 -8.49 -1.33
C VAL A 103 -2.12 -8.67 -1.04
N TYR A 104 -2.99 -8.11 -1.88
CA TYR A 104 -4.44 -8.25 -1.73
C TYR A 104 -4.89 -9.71 -1.90
N GLN A 105 -4.46 -10.39 -2.97
CA GLN A 105 -4.78 -11.79 -3.23
C GLN A 105 -4.29 -12.71 -2.12
N GLN A 106 -3.06 -12.52 -1.64
CA GLN A 106 -2.54 -13.27 -0.50
C GLN A 106 -3.31 -12.97 0.80
N THR A 107 -3.73 -11.71 1.00
CA THR A 107 -4.57 -11.35 2.16
C THR A 107 -5.89 -12.10 2.13
N ALA A 108 -6.56 -12.14 0.98
CA ALA A 108 -7.82 -12.87 0.80
C ALA A 108 -7.63 -14.37 1.05
N SER A 109 -6.55 -14.98 0.54
CA SER A 109 -6.23 -16.38 0.80
C SER A 109 -5.97 -16.65 2.29
N LEU A 110 -5.19 -15.81 2.96
CA LEU A 110 -4.94 -15.93 4.41
C LEU A 110 -6.22 -15.80 5.22
N LEU A 111 -7.14 -14.90 4.83
CA LEU A 111 -8.43 -14.78 5.49
C LEU A 111 -9.29 -16.04 5.33
N LYS A 112 -9.36 -16.60 4.11
CA LYS A 112 -10.06 -17.87 3.87
C LYS A 112 -9.49 -18.99 4.74
N GLN A 113 -8.15 -19.11 4.81
CA GLN A 113 -7.48 -20.13 5.65
C GLN A 113 -7.75 -19.94 7.14
N LEU A 114 -7.74 -18.70 7.63
CA LEU A 114 -8.04 -18.41 9.04
C LEU A 114 -9.49 -18.72 9.40
N THR A 115 -10.44 -18.43 8.50
CA THR A 115 -11.85 -18.79 8.67
C THR A 115 -12.02 -20.31 8.67
N ALA A 116 -11.42 -21.02 7.72
CA ALA A 116 -11.50 -22.48 7.65
C ALA A 116 -10.88 -23.18 8.87
N ALA A 117 -9.72 -22.70 9.34
CA ALA A 117 -9.09 -23.24 10.54
C ALA A 117 -9.96 -23.06 11.79
N LEU A 118 -10.64 -21.91 11.92
CA LEU A 118 -11.54 -21.65 13.04
C LEU A 118 -12.78 -22.55 13.02
N SER A 119 -13.29 -22.90 11.84
CA SER A 119 -14.37 -23.89 11.68
C SER A 119 -13.89 -25.30 12.04
N ALA A 120 -12.67 -25.69 11.65
CA ALA A 120 -12.09 -26.98 12.01
C ALA A 120 -11.82 -27.10 13.52
N SER A 121 -11.38 -26.02 14.17
CA SER A 121 -11.16 -26.01 15.64
C SER A 121 -12.46 -26.11 16.45
N GLN A 122 -13.58 -25.63 15.92
CA GLN A 122 -14.90 -25.79 16.56
C GLN A 122 -15.49 -27.20 16.39
N SER A 123 -15.08 -27.91 15.34
CA SER A 123 -15.52 -29.29 15.07
C SER A 123 -14.83 -30.34 15.96
N LEU A 124 -13.82 -29.95 16.75
CA LEU A 124 -12.98 -30.87 17.55
C LEU A 124 -13.37 -30.91 19.04
N THR A 125 -14.61 -30.62 19.44
CA THR A 125 -15.05 -31.00 20.78
C THR A 125 -15.07 -32.54 20.87
N PRO A 126 -14.22 -33.19 21.67
CA PRO A 126 -14.36 -34.61 21.91
C PRO A 126 -15.60 -34.78 22.80
N THR A 127 -16.67 -35.34 22.23
CA THR A 127 -17.69 -36.00 23.03
C THR A 127 -17.06 -37.31 23.52
N ASP A 128 -16.49 -37.27 24.72
CA ASP A 128 -16.09 -38.44 25.51
C ASP A 128 -16.10 -37.96 26.98
N LYS A 129 -16.89 -38.47 27.92
CA LYS A 129 -17.87 -39.54 28.01
C LYS A 129 -18.70 -39.27 29.26
#